data_AF-A0A4R1RB47-F1
#
_entry.id   AF-A0A4R1RB47-F1
#
_cell.length_a   1.000
_cell.length_b   1.000
_cell.length_c   1.000
_cell.angle_alpha   90.00
_cell.angle_beta   90.00
_cell.angle_gamma   90.00
#
_symmetry.space_group_name_H-M   'P 1'
#
loop_
_entity.id
_entity.type
_entity.pdbx_description
1 polymer ?
#
loop_
_entity_poly.entity_id
_entity_poly.type
_entity_poly.pdbx_seq_one_letter_code
_entity_poly.pdbx_strand_id
1 'polypeptide(L)'
;MPKNALAIASVPNQSLQKSKPRYTDAENEMLFESWWNPQKRRELVNRLGRKMSALRSQFCRLLKEKGLTNQEYYNLMQAKYTQETGVAPRRRSREIKEIDRFIIDTFCKHQALGNSRAEACEELQQKLGNSFTPAALKLRFYRLVKRFQYTDEDLLNIGEQLIREPPKVEIPSITKPIIISQATSSEAKLEPAVPKIAVAEPQDSSNSFLYQLSSLPAAISKLEERLQKVEANQRHQLDLRGFIEHLLAVERDLKKEDKIMEELQHSLDENECLRESMEKDRLRLKKREEELAAVYKMLNSMLNDFMRLESVSKLASLGDFMHRLEITVDQFGSVLKSKKVSYGD
;
A
#
# COMPACT_ATOMS: atom_id res chain seq x y z
N MET A 1 -59.75 -22.16 -34.24
CA MET A 1 -59.61 -23.55 -33.76
C MET A 1 -58.20 -23.76 -33.22
N PRO A 2 -58.02 -24.54 -32.15
CA PRO A 2 -57.28 -24.08 -30.97
C PRO A 2 -56.14 -25.03 -30.53
N LYS A 3 -55.44 -24.59 -29.46
CA LYS A 3 -54.93 -25.38 -28.31
C LYS A 3 -53.55 -26.09 -28.36
N ASN A 4 -52.81 -25.77 -27.28
CA ASN A 4 -51.91 -26.60 -26.46
C ASN A 4 -50.45 -26.69 -26.91
N ALA A 5 -49.49 -26.03 -26.26
CA ALA A 5 -49.00 -26.20 -24.88
C ALA A 5 -48.45 -27.61 -24.61
N LEU A 6 -47.12 -27.76 -24.56
CA LEU A 6 -46.35 -28.11 -23.35
C LEU A 6 -44.91 -28.47 -23.71
N ALA A 7 -43.98 -27.86 -22.98
CA ALA A 7 -42.59 -28.23 -22.89
C ALA A 7 -42.44 -29.57 -22.13
N ILE A 8 -41.61 -30.49 -22.63
CA ILE A 8 -40.95 -31.52 -21.81
C ILE A 8 -39.49 -31.62 -22.25
N ALA A 9 -38.65 -31.64 -21.21
CA ALA A 9 -37.20 -31.56 -21.20
C ALA A 9 -36.49 -32.63 -22.03
N SER A 10 -35.44 -32.21 -22.75
CA SER A 10 -34.27 -33.06 -22.99
C SER A 10 -33.11 -32.51 -22.17
N VAL A 11 -32.78 -33.25 -21.11
CA VAL A 11 -31.61 -33.03 -20.27
C VAL A 11 -30.36 -33.33 -21.10
N PRO A 12 -29.38 -32.41 -21.25
CA PRO A 12 -28.05 -32.80 -21.69
C PRO A 12 -27.28 -33.25 -20.44
N ASN A 13 -27.36 -34.55 -20.14
CA ASN A 13 -26.43 -35.19 -19.21
C ASN A 13 -25.13 -35.48 -19.98
N GLN A 14 -24.46 -34.42 -20.43
CA GLN A 14 -23.06 -34.51 -20.84
C GLN A 14 -22.23 -34.27 -19.59
N SER A 15 -21.73 -35.37 -19.04
CA SER A 15 -20.62 -35.40 -18.10
C SER A 15 -19.56 -34.41 -18.55
N LEU A 16 -19.45 -33.29 -17.82
CA LEU A 16 -18.41 -32.29 -17.98
C LEU A 16 -17.06 -33.00 -17.90
N GLN A 17 -16.48 -33.27 -19.06
CA GLN A 17 -15.08 -33.62 -19.18
C GLN A 17 -14.32 -32.47 -18.53
N LYS A 18 -13.68 -32.75 -17.38
CA LYS A 18 -12.84 -31.80 -16.66
C LYS A 18 -11.75 -31.35 -17.64
N SER A 19 -11.95 -30.18 -18.23
CA SER A 19 -10.95 -29.56 -19.09
C SER A 19 -9.69 -29.35 -18.25
N LYS A 20 -8.54 -29.63 -18.86
CA LYS A 20 -7.21 -29.49 -18.26
C LYS A 20 -7.14 -28.21 -17.42
N PRO A 21 -6.54 -28.23 -16.22
CA PRO A 21 -6.44 -27.04 -15.37
C PRO A 21 -5.96 -25.85 -16.20
N ARG A 22 -6.77 -24.78 -16.22
CA ARG A 22 -6.46 -23.59 -17.00
C ARG A 22 -5.12 -23.00 -16.56
N TYR A 23 -4.68 -23.25 -15.33
CA TYR A 23 -3.35 -22.92 -14.80
C TYR A 23 -2.73 -24.18 -14.20
N THR A 24 -1.42 -24.37 -14.37
CA THR A 24 -0.69 -25.44 -13.69
C THR A 24 -0.44 -25.07 -12.23
N ASP A 25 -0.19 -26.07 -11.38
CA ASP A 25 0.06 -25.82 -9.95
C ASP A 25 1.33 -24.98 -9.73
N ALA A 26 2.35 -25.19 -10.57
CA ALA A 26 3.56 -24.35 -10.58
C ALA A 26 3.27 -22.89 -10.96
N GLU A 27 2.37 -22.65 -11.94
CA GLU A 27 1.93 -21.29 -12.28
C GLU A 27 1.15 -20.64 -11.14
N ASN A 28 0.35 -21.43 -10.41
CA ASN A 28 -0.43 -20.96 -9.27
C ASN A 28 0.46 -20.58 -8.09
N GLU A 29 1.52 -21.35 -7.82
CA GLU A 29 2.52 -21.02 -6.79
C GLU A 29 3.28 -19.74 -7.15
N MET A 30 3.79 -19.65 -8.39
CA MET A 30 4.45 -18.43 -8.87
C MET A 30 3.53 -17.21 -8.78
N LEU A 31 2.26 -17.37 -9.17
CA LEU A 31 1.25 -16.31 -9.05
C LEU A 31 1.07 -15.91 -7.59
N PHE A 32 0.90 -16.87 -6.69
CA PHE A 32 0.70 -16.61 -5.26
C PHE A 32 1.91 -15.95 -4.60
N GLU A 33 3.14 -16.29 -4.96
CA GLU A 33 4.33 -15.72 -4.33
C GLU A 33 4.71 -14.34 -4.85
N SER A 34 4.41 -14.05 -6.12
CA SER A 34 4.82 -12.80 -6.75
C SER A 34 3.71 -11.76 -6.83
N TRP A 35 2.47 -12.11 -6.48
CA TRP A 35 1.33 -11.20 -6.57
C TRP A 35 1.43 -9.97 -5.68
N TRP A 36 2.14 -10.04 -4.54
CA TRP A 36 2.24 -8.93 -3.59
C TRP A 36 3.08 -7.76 -4.13
N ASN A 37 4.03 -8.03 -5.05
CA ASN A 37 4.88 -7.01 -5.65
C ASN A 37 4.29 -6.54 -6.99
N PRO A 38 3.95 -5.24 -7.14
CA PRO A 38 3.39 -4.69 -8.39
C PRO A 38 4.27 -4.84 -9.64
N GLN A 39 5.60 -4.87 -9.48
CA GLN A 39 6.54 -5.05 -10.59
C GLN A 39 6.54 -6.50 -11.08
N LYS A 40 6.74 -7.45 -10.15
CA LYS A 40 6.68 -8.89 -10.47
C LYS A 40 5.32 -9.31 -11.02
N ARG A 41 4.23 -8.69 -10.55
CA ARG A 41 2.88 -8.89 -11.09
C ARG A 41 2.78 -8.52 -12.58
N ARG A 42 3.48 -7.46 -13.03
CA ARG A 42 3.53 -7.07 -14.44
C ARG A 42 4.38 -8.05 -15.25
N GLU A 43 5.52 -8.48 -14.70
CA GLU A 43 6.37 -9.50 -15.32
C GLU A 43 5.63 -10.84 -15.53
N LEU A 44 4.76 -11.22 -14.59
CA LEU A 44 3.92 -12.42 -14.72
C LEU A 44 3.00 -12.39 -15.96
N VAL A 45 2.52 -11.22 -16.37
CA VAL A 45 1.69 -11.08 -17.59
C VAL A 45 2.47 -11.55 -18.80
N ASN A 46 3.72 -11.10 -18.90
CA ASN A 46 4.62 -11.40 -20.00
C ASN A 46 5.11 -12.85 -19.92
N ARG A 47 5.43 -13.33 -18.72
CA ARG A 47 5.95 -14.68 -18.49
C ARG A 47 4.90 -15.78 -18.66
N LEU A 48 3.66 -15.53 -18.25
CA LEU A 48 2.54 -16.47 -18.40
C LEU A 48 1.76 -16.25 -19.70
N GLY A 49 2.05 -15.20 -20.47
CA GLY A 49 1.37 -14.86 -21.71
C GLY A 49 -0.13 -14.59 -21.54
N ARG A 50 -0.57 -14.08 -20.38
CA ARG A 50 -1.99 -13.97 -20.02
C ARG A 50 -2.37 -12.56 -19.60
N LYS A 51 -3.57 -12.14 -19.99
CA LYS A 51 -4.15 -10.85 -19.61
C LYS A 51 -4.21 -10.71 -18.08
N MET A 52 -3.92 -9.51 -17.59
CA MET A 52 -3.88 -9.21 -16.15
C MET A 52 -5.22 -9.45 -15.45
N SER A 53 -6.36 -9.25 -16.13
CA SER A 53 -7.68 -9.61 -15.59
C SER A 53 -7.84 -11.11 -15.29
N ALA A 54 -7.24 -11.98 -16.11
CA ALA A 54 -7.26 -13.42 -15.90
C ALA A 54 -6.38 -13.85 -14.72
N LEU A 55 -5.23 -13.19 -14.53
CA LEU A 55 -4.37 -13.41 -13.37
C LEU A 55 -5.01 -12.91 -12.07
N ARG A 56 -5.69 -11.74 -12.09
CA ARG A 56 -6.47 -11.24 -10.94
C ARG A 56 -7.56 -12.22 -10.54
N SER A 57 -8.30 -12.73 -11.52
CA SER A 57 -9.37 -13.70 -11.29
C SER A 57 -8.84 -15.01 -10.73
N GLN A 58 -7.68 -15.48 -11.23
CA GLN A 58 -7.03 -16.68 -10.72
C GLN A 58 -6.48 -16.50 -9.31
N PHE A 59 -5.84 -15.36 -9.02
CA PHE A 59 -5.35 -15.04 -7.69
C PHE A 59 -6.47 -14.98 -6.65
N CYS A 60 -7.61 -14.35 -6.99
CA CYS A 60 -8.78 -14.35 -6.11
C CYS A 60 -9.34 -15.76 -5.86
N ARG A 61 -9.22 -16.68 -6.82
CA ARG A 61 -9.59 -18.10 -6.61
C ARG A 61 -8.59 -18.79 -5.69
N LEU A 62 -7.30 -18.59 -5.89
CA LEU A 62 -6.23 -19.15 -5.03
C LEU A 62 -6.35 -18.67 -3.58
N LEU A 63 -6.71 -17.40 -3.37
CA LEU A 63 -6.99 -16.89 -2.02
C LEU A 63 -8.16 -17.62 -1.36
N LYS A 64 -9.25 -17.85 -2.09
CA LYS A 64 -10.42 -18.58 -1.59
C LYS A 64 -10.11 -20.04 -1.31
N GLU A 65 -9.33 -20.68 -2.17
CA GLU A 65 -8.89 -22.08 -2.01
C GLU A 65 -8.01 -22.25 -0.76
N LYS A 66 -7.14 -21.28 -0.48
CA LYS A 66 -6.31 -21.26 0.73
C LYS A 66 -7.01 -20.68 1.96
N GLY A 67 -8.26 -20.24 1.84
CA GLY A 67 -9.03 -19.65 2.94
C GLY A 67 -8.44 -18.34 3.50
N LEU A 68 -7.64 -17.61 2.71
CA LEU A 68 -6.95 -16.39 3.15
C LEU A 68 -7.69 -15.14 2.71
N THR A 69 -7.82 -14.16 3.60
CA THR A 69 -8.25 -12.81 3.20
C THR A 69 -7.14 -12.07 2.48
N ASN A 70 -7.49 -11.07 1.68
CA ASN A 70 -6.50 -10.27 0.95
C ASN A 70 -5.51 -9.59 1.93
N GLN A 71 -5.99 -9.13 3.09
CA GLN A 71 -5.15 -8.54 4.13
C GLN A 71 -4.20 -9.57 4.77
N GLU A 72 -4.70 -10.76 5.09
CA GLU A 72 -3.88 -11.86 5.61
C GLU A 72 -2.80 -12.29 4.63
N TYR A 73 -3.12 -12.33 3.34
CA TYR A 73 -2.14 -12.63 2.30
C TYR A 73 -0.98 -11.61 2.28
N TYR A 74 -1.28 -10.31 2.29
CA TYR A 74 -0.23 -9.29 2.34
C TYR A 74 0.57 -9.34 3.64
N ASN A 75 -0.07 -9.62 4.77
CA ASN A 75 0.61 -9.79 6.06
C ASN A 75 1.54 -11.00 6.05
N LEU A 76 1.09 -12.13 5.49
CA LEU A 76 1.88 -13.36 5.36
C LEU A 76 3.10 -13.14 4.47
N MET A 77 2.92 -12.51 3.30
CA MET A 77 4.02 -12.23 2.38
C MET A 77 5.00 -11.22 2.99
N GLN A 78 4.51 -10.18 3.67
CA GLN A 78 5.38 -9.26 4.41
C GLN A 78 6.19 -10.01 5.47
N ALA A 79 5.58 -10.90 6.26
CA ALA A 79 6.30 -11.67 7.28
C ALA A 79 7.38 -12.58 6.67
N LYS A 80 7.08 -13.30 5.58
CA LYS A 80 8.04 -14.17 4.88
C LYS A 80 9.25 -13.38 4.36
N TYR A 81 9.03 -12.27 3.67
CA TYR A 81 10.13 -11.48 3.12
C TYR A 81 10.89 -10.67 4.17
N THR A 82 10.26 -10.30 5.30
CA THR A 82 10.96 -9.68 6.45
C THR A 82 12.00 -10.63 7.04
N GLN A 83 11.68 -11.93 7.11
CA GLN A 83 12.61 -12.95 7.60
C GLN A 83 13.76 -13.21 6.61
N GLU A 84 13.51 -13.18 5.31
CA GLU A 84 14.54 -13.42 4.28
C GLU A 84 15.47 -12.24 4.02
N THR A 85 14.98 -11.00 4.08
CA THR A 85 15.79 -9.82 3.73
C THR A 85 16.36 -9.08 4.93
N GLY A 86 15.94 -9.40 6.16
CA GLY A 86 16.39 -8.71 7.39
C GLY A 86 16.03 -7.20 7.46
N VAL A 87 15.43 -6.65 6.40
CA VAL A 87 14.97 -5.27 6.32
C VAL A 87 13.48 -5.25 6.63
N ALA A 88 13.15 -4.75 7.82
CA ALA A 88 11.77 -4.56 8.23
C ALA A 88 10.99 -3.76 7.17
N PRO A 89 9.81 -4.24 6.73
CA PRO A 89 8.96 -3.48 5.84
C PRO A 89 8.54 -2.21 6.58
N ARG A 90 8.41 -1.09 5.85
CA ARG A 90 7.97 0.22 6.35
C ARG A 90 6.57 0.17 7.01
N ARG A 91 6.42 -0.52 8.14
CA ARG A 91 5.59 -0.02 9.23
C ARG A 91 6.22 1.34 9.53
N ARG A 92 5.47 2.45 9.48
CA ARG A 92 5.95 3.68 10.11
C ARG A 92 6.46 3.25 11.47
N SER A 93 7.77 3.34 11.70
CA SER A 93 8.39 2.80 12.91
C SER A 93 7.60 3.38 14.08
N ARG A 94 7.39 2.60 15.14
CA ARG A 94 6.68 3.09 16.34
C ARG A 94 7.26 4.43 16.80
N GLU A 95 8.57 4.56 16.65
CA GLU A 95 9.37 5.79 16.76
C GLU A 95 8.79 6.99 15.98
N ILE A 96 8.41 6.86 14.70
CA ILE A 96 7.83 7.96 13.92
C ILE A 96 6.49 8.41 14.51
N LYS A 97 5.68 7.46 15.01
CA LYS A 97 4.39 7.78 15.67
C LYS A 97 4.60 8.44 17.03
N GLU A 98 5.61 8.02 17.77
CA GLU A 98 6.01 8.63 19.04
C GLU A 98 6.52 10.05 18.84
N ILE A 99 7.33 10.28 17.79
CA ILE A 99 7.77 11.62 17.40
C ILE A 99 6.58 12.47 16.94
N ASP A 100 5.64 11.92 16.16
CA ASP A 100 4.42 12.64 15.75
C ASP A 100 3.59 13.06 16.98
N ARG A 101 3.45 12.17 17.97
CA ARG A 101 2.75 12.46 19.23
C ARG A 101 3.48 13.54 20.01
N PHE A 102 4.81 13.43 20.13
CA PHE A 102 5.64 14.41 20.82
C PHE A 102 5.54 15.81 20.21
N ILE A 103 5.49 15.89 18.88
CA ILE A 103 5.26 17.13 18.14
C ILE A 103 3.90 17.72 18.50
N ILE A 104 2.82 16.94 18.41
CA ILE A 104 1.46 17.43 18.72
C ILE A 104 1.39 17.92 20.17
N ASP A 105 1.83 17.11 21.13
CA ASP A 105 1.75 17.42 22.55
C ASP A 105 2.50 18.72 22.89
N THR A 106 3.70 18.89 22.35
CA THR A 106 4.51 20.10 22.60
C THR A 106 3.88 21.35 21.98
N PHE A 107 3.39 21.26 20.74
CA PHE A 107 2.71 22.40 20.10
C PHE A 107 1.40 22.77 20.81
N CYS A 108 0.60 21.79 21.24
CA CYS A 108 -0.64 22.04 21.98
C CYS A 108 -0.36 22.67 23.35
N LYS A 109 0.68 22.20 24.06
CA LYS A 109 1.10 22.78 25.35
C LYS A 109 1.49 24.26 25.21
N HIS A 110 2.32 24.60 24.22
CA HIS A 110 2.71 26.01 23.98
C HIS A 110 1.54 26.87 23.52
N GLN A 111 0.61 26.32 22.73
CA GLN A 111 -0.60 27.03 22.31
C GLN A 111 -1.52 27.35 23.49
N ALA A 112 -1.68 26.43 24.45
CA ALA A 112 -2.46 26.65 25.67
C ALA A 112 -1.76 27.59 26.68
N LEU A 113 -0.42 27.64 26.69
CA LEU A 113 0.36 28.59 27.49
C LEU A 113 0.39 30.02 26.90
N GLY A 114 -0.10 30.22 25.67
CA GLY A 114 -0.02 31.50 24.97
C GLY A 114 1.37 31.83 24.42
N ASN A 115 2.27 30.85 24.38
CA ASN A 115 3.64 30.99 23.90
C ASN A 115 3.72 31.00 22.37
N SER A 116 4.83 31.53 21.85
CA SER A 116 5.04 31.55 20.41
C SER A 116 5.31 30.15 19.85
N ARG A 117 4.85 29.89 18.61
CA ARG A 117 5.16 28.63 17.89
C ARG A 117 6.66 28.43 17.64
N ALA A 118 7.49 29.46 17.83
CA ALA A 118 8.94 29.38 17.73
C ALA A 118 9.55 28.71 18.97
N GLU A 119 9.08 29.08 20.17
CA GLU A 119 9.49 28.45 21.43
C GLU A 119 9.16 26.96 21.48
N ALA A 120 8.00 26.56 20.92
CA ALA A 120 7.65 25.15 20.77
C ALA A 120 8.64 24.38 19.87
N CYS A 121 9.16 25.03 18.82
CA CYS A 121 10.16 24.43 17.93
C CYS A 121 11.52 24.28 18.64
N GLU A 122 11.91 25.27 19.45
CA GLU A 122 13.16 25.21 20.21
C GLU A 122 13.13 24.09 21.25
N GLU A 123 12.02 23.92 21.99
CA GLU A 123 11.85 22.80 22.93
C GLU A 123 11.89 21.44 22.20
N LEU A 124 11.23 21.34 21.04
CA LEU A 124 11.26 20.12 20.23
C LEU A 124 12.66 19.81 19.69
N GLN A 125 13.43 20.83 19.31
CA GLN A 125 14.81 20.65 18.85
C GLN A 125 15.76 20.23 19.96
N GLN A 126 15.59 20.75 21.18
CA GLN A 126 16.36 20.31 22.34
C GLN A 126 16.09 18.83 22.67
N LYS A 127 14.84 18.36 22.49
CA LYS A 127 14.44 16.99 22.84
C LYS A 127 14.60 15.95 21.73
N LEU A 128 14.44 16.33 20.46
CA LEU A 128 14.57 15.44 19.29
C LEU A 128 15.93 15.57 18.58
N GLY A 129 16.76 16.53 19.01
CA GLY A 129 18.05 16.86 18.40
C GLY A 129 17.93 17.66 17.09
N ASN A 130 19.08 18.16 16.60
CA ASN A 130 19.19 19.03 15.42
C ASN A 130 18.80 18.37 14.07
N SER A 131 18.28 17.15 14.08
CA SER A 131 17.86 16.42 12.89
C SER A 131 16.61 17.02 12.23
N PHE A 132 15.82 17.81 12.98
CA PHE A 132 14.62 18.47 12.49
C PHE A 132 14.79 19.99 12.47
N THR A 133 14.64 20.60 11.29
CA THR A 133 14.60 22.06 11.16
C THR A 133 13.26 22.61 11.67
N PRO A 134 13.19 23.88 12.13
CA PRO A 134 11.95 24.46 12.65
C PRO A 134 10.82 24.46 11.62
N ALA A 135 11.17 24.67 10.34
CA ALA A 135 10.22 24.59 9.22
C ALA A 135 9.66 23.17 9.03
N ALA A 136 10.50 22.14 9.16
CA ALA A 136 10.06 20.75 9.05
C ALA A 136 9.11 20.35 10.20
N LEU A 137 9.38 20.81 11.43
CA LEU A 137 8.52 20.56 12.59
C LEU A 137 7.14 21.22 12.42
N LYS A 138 7.10 22.49 12.02
CA LYS A 138 5.85 23.21 11.74
C LYS A 138 5.05 22.53 10.62
N LEU A 139 5.70 22.19 9.51
CA LEU A 139 5.03 21.51 8.39
C LEU A 139 4.46 20.14 8.81
N ARG A 140 5.19 19.39 9.63
CA ARG A 140 4.75 18.11 10.16
C ARG A 140 3.57 18.26 11.12
N PHE A 141 3.60 19.26 12.00
CA PHE A 141 2.48 19.63 12.86
C PHE A 141 1.21 19.96 12.05
N TYR A 142 1.28 20.87 11.06
CA TYR A 142 0.11 21.19 10.24
C TYR A 142 -0.44 20.00 9.46
N ARG A 143 0.43 19.09 8.99
CA ARG A 143 0.01 17.83 8.35
C ARG A 143 -0.68 16.90 9.34
N LEU A 144 -0.24 16.86 10.60
CA LEU A 144 -0.87 16.07 11.64
C LEU A 144 -2.25 16.64 12.02
N VAL A 145 -2.35 17.96 12.25
CA VAL A 145 -3.62 18.64 12.50
C VAL A 145 -4.62 18.39 11.37
N LYS A 146 -4.20 18.58 10.11
CA LYS A 146 -5.05 18.31 8.93
C LYS A 146 -5.47 16.84 8.82
N ARG A 147 -4.61 15.91 9.22
CA ARG A 147 -4.88 14.48 9.14
C ARG A 147 -5.85 14.00 10.22
N PHE A 148 -5.73 14.53 11.43
CA PHE A 148 -6.60 14.19 12.55
C PHE A 148 -7.84 15.07 12.64
N GLN A 149 -7.93 16.12 11.81
CA GLN A 149 -9.03 17.08 11.77
C GLN A 149 -9.25 17.79 13.12
N TYR A 150 -8.16 18.07 13.84
CA TYR A 150 -8.27 18.84 15.08
C TYR A 150 -8.68 20.28 14.78
N THR A 151 -9.68 20.76 15.50
CA THR A 151 -10.05 22.17 15.53
C THR A 151 -9.12 22.95 16.45
N ASP A 152 -9.09 24.28 16.33
CA ASP A 152 -8.29 25.13 17.23
C ASP A 152 -8.72 24.97 18.70
N GLU A 153 -10.00 24.66 18.95
CA GLU A 153 -10.55 24.35 20.28
C GLU A 153 -10.03 23.00 20.80
N ASP A 154 -9.94 21.97 19.95
CA ASP A 154 -9.38 20.67 20.33
C ASP A 154 -7.90 20.77 20.71
N LEU A 155 -7.14 21.59 19.99
CA LEU A 155 -5.71 21.82 20.29
C LEU A 155 -5.53 22.52 21.64
N LEU A 156 -6.41 23.47 21.98
CA LEU A 156 -6.42 24.13 23.28
C LEU A 156 -6.81 23.15 24.40
N ASN A 157 -7.85 22.34 24.20
CA ASN A 157 -8.28 21.33 25.15
C ASN A 157 -7.18 20.29 25.44
N ILE A 158 -6.50 19.81 24.40
CA ILE A 158 -5.35 18.89 24.55
C ILE A 158 -4.20 19.57 25.29
N GLY A 159 -3.91 20.84 24.97
CA GLY A 159 -2.90 21.63 25.66
C GLY A 159 -3.20 21.84 27.15
N GLU A 160 -4.44 22.19 27.49
CA GLU A 160 -4.88 22.36 28.88
C GLU A 160 -4.84 21.05 29.67
N GLN A 161 -5.21 19.93 29.06
CA GLN A 161 -5.09 18.60 29.67
C GLN A 161 -3.62 18.25 29.96
N LEU A 162 -2.71 18.53 29.03
CA LEU A 162 -1.27 18.31 29.20
C LEU A 162 -0.60 19.25 30.21
N ILE A 163 -1.18 20.43 30.47
CA ILE A 163 -0.71 21.35 31.51
C ILE A 163 -1.22 20.92 32.89
N ARG A 164 -2.46 20.41 32.97
CA ARG A 164 -3.04 19.91 34.22
C ARG A 164 -2.46 18.57 34.67
N GLU A 165 -1.91 17.76 33.76
CA GLU A 165 -1.16 16.55 34.09
C GLU A 165 0.36 16.82 34.16
N PRO A 166 1.00 16.81 35.35
CA PRO A 166 2.47 16.81 35.43
C PRO A 166 3.06 15.47 34.93
N PRO A 167 4.35 15.44 34.53
CA PRO A 167 4.91 14.34 33.77
C PRO A 167 5.03 13.07 34.63
N LYS A 168 4.22 12.05 34.32
CA LYS A 168 4.49 10.68 34.78
C LYS A 168 5.65 10.10 33.97
N VAL A 169 6.84 10.19 34.53
CA VAL A 169 7.93 9.25 34.25
C VAL A 169 7.49 7.90 34.83
N GLU A 170 7.33 6.87 33.99
CA GLU A 170 7.52 5.45 34.35
C GLU A 170 7.27 4.50 33.14
N ILE A 171 8.28 3.70 32.84
CA ILE A 171 8.25 2.39 32.15
C ILE A 171 8.61 1.35 33.25
N PRO A 172 8.28 0.04 33.25
CA PRO A 172 7.27 -0.79 32.57
C PRO A 172 6.43 -1.69 33.54
N SER A 173 5.36 -2.35 33.06
CA SER A 173 5.09 -3.82 33.21
C SER A 173 3.60 -4.22 33.26
N ILE A 174 3.23 -5.03 32.28
CA ILE A 174 2.50 -6.31 32.37
C ILE A 174 1.80 -6.62 33.72
N THR A 175 0.46 -6.67 33.75
CA THR A 175 -0.38 -7.87 34.05
C THR A 175 -1.88 -7.51 34.22
N LYS A 176 -2.71 -8.00 33.27
CA LYS A 176 -4.07 -8.62 33.33
C LYS A 176 -5.05 -8.36 34.53
N PRO A 177 -6.32 -8.83 34.48
CA PRO A 177 -7.38 -8.76 33.45
C PRO A 177 -8.77 -8.40 34.07
N ILE A 178 -9.75 -7.94 33.29
CA ILE A 178 -11.18 -7.90 33.73
C ILE A 178 -12.04 -8.38 32.54
N ILE A 179 -12.37 -9.67 32.51
CA ILE A 179 -13.65 -10.30 32.91
C ILE A 179 -14.78 -10.05 31.91
N ILE A 180 -15.09 -11.16 31.24
CA ILE A 180 -16.26 -11.46 30.42
C ILE A 180 -17.49 -11.55 31.32
N SER A 181 -18.60 -10.94 30.91
CA SER A 181 -19.93 -11.34 31.34
C SER A 181 -20.84 -11.47 30.11
N GLN A 182 -20.85 -12.68 29.54
CA GLN A 182 -22.01 -13.21 28.84
C GLN A 182 -23.00 -13.72 29.90
N ALA A 183 -24.27 -13.37 29.76
CA ALA A 183 -25.38 -14.12 30.32
C ALA A 183 -26.32 -14.50 29.17
N THR A 184 -26.35 -15.81 28.91
CA THR A 184 -27.43 -16.58 28.30
C THR A 184 -28.66 -16.50 29.23
N SER A 185 -29.91 -16.83 28.92
CA SER A 185 -30.58 -17.66 27.92
C SER A 185 -32.07 -17.33 28.05
N SER A 186 -32.87 -17.47 26.98
CA SER A 186 -34.15 -18.20 27.05
C SER A 186 -34.87 -18.20 25.70
N GLU A 187 -35.09 -19.43 25.22
CA GLU A 187 -36.05 -19.86 24.21
C GLU A 187 -37.45 -19.28 24.44
N ALA A 188 -38.14 -18.89 23.36
CA ALA A 188 -39.54 -19.23 23.14
C ALA A 188 -39.97 -18.94 21.70
N LYS A 189 -40.02 -20.04 20.95
CA LYS A 189 -40.80 -20.31 19.74
C LYS A 189 -42.24 -19.78 19.86
N LEU A 190 -42.75 -19.05 18.87
CA LEU A 190 -44.19 -18.94 18.59
C LEU A 190 -44.42 -18.53 17.12
N GLU A 191 -44.87 -19.52 16.36
CA GLU A 191 -45.45 -19.38 15.02
C GLU A 191 -46.80 -18.63 15.06
N PRO A 192 -47.22 -18.07 13.91
CA PRO A 192 -48.34 -17.13 13.84
C PRO A 192 -49.70 -17.82 14.04
N ALA A 193 -50.52 -17.18 14.88
CA ALA A 193 -51.89 -17.56 15.12
C ALA A 193 -52.74 -17.42 13.84
N VAL A 194 -53.33 -18.55 13.45
CA VAL A 194 -54.47 -18.66 12.53
C VAL A 194 -55.64 -17.82 13.07
N PRO A 195 -56.24 -16.91 12.29
CA PRO A 195 -57.45 -16.22 12.71
C PRO A 195 -58.64 -17.18 12.70
N LYS A 196 -59.19 -17.48 13.88
CA LYS A 196 -60.49 -18.13 14.05
C LYS A 196 -61.58 -17.22 13.48
N ILE A 197 -62.18 -17.63 12.37
CA ILE A 197 -63.45 -17.12 11.87
C ILE A 197 -64.54 -17.62 12.83
N ALA A 198 -65.04 -16.74 13.69
CA ALA A 198 -66.26 -16.96 14.44
C ALA A 198 -67.43 -16.59 13.53
N VAL A 199 -68.18 -17.61 13.11
CA VAL A 199 -69.48 -17.47 12.46
C VAL A 199 -70.49 -17.03 13.53
N ALA A 200 -71.03 -15.83 13.36
CA ALA A 200 -72.26 -15.40 13.98
C ALA A 200 -73.15 -14.82 12.87
N GLU A 201 -74.18 -15.58 12.49
CA GLU A 201 -75.33 -15.06 11.75
C GLU A 201 -76.45 -14.70 12.75
N PRO A 202 -77.55 -14.05 12.34
CA PRO A 202 -77.63 -12.83 11.53
C PRO A 202 -78.65 -11.87 12.15
N GLN A 203 -78.34 -10.59 12.43
CA GLN A 203 -79.34 -9.49 12.45
C GLN A 203 -78.68 -8.15 12.11
N ASP A 204 -79.38 -7.35 11.31
CA ASP A 204 -79.06 -6.01 10.81
C ASP A 204 -77.92 -5.87 9.77
N SER A 205 -78.19 -6.33 8.56
CA SER A 205 -77.40 -6.01 7.35
C SER A 205 -77.28 -4.51 7.08
N SER A 206 -78.26 -3.71 7.52
CA SER A 206 -78.23 -2.24 7.46
C SER A 206 -77.21 -1.61 8.42
N ASN A 207 -77.05 -2.17 9.63
CA ASN A 207 -76.09 -1.65 10.61
C ASN A 207 -74.65 -2.09 10.30
N SER A 208 -74.45 -3.27 9.69
CA SER A 208 -73.12 -3.70 9.20
C SER A 208 -72.62 -2.82 8.05
N PHE A 209 -73.51 -2.44 7.12
CA PHE A 209 -73.16 -1.55 6.01
C PHE A 209 -72.84 -0.13 6.50
N LEU A 210 -73.64 0.41 7.42
CA LEU A 210 -73.39 1.73 8.02
C LEU A 210 -72.11 1.75 8.87
N TYR A 211 -71.77 0.66 9.55
CA TYR A 211 -70.50 0.52 10.27
C TYR A 211 -69.30 0.41 9.32
N GLN A 212 -69.45 -0.28 8.19
CA GLN A 212 -68.45 -0.29 7.13
C GLN A 212 -68.26 1.10 6.51
N LEU A 213 -69.36 1.84 6.28
CA LEU A 213 -69.32 3.23 5.80
C LEU A 213 -68.70 4.20 6.82
N SER A 214 -68.92 4.01 8.12
CA SER A 214 -68.33 4.86 9.16
C SER A 214 -66.84 4.57 9.39
N SER A 215 -66.39 3.34 9.12
CA SER A 215 -64.97 2.96 9.18
C SER A 215 -64.16 3.34 7.94
N LEU A 216 -64.82 3.63 6.81
CA LEU A 216 -64.18 3.98 5.55
C LEU A 216 -63.32 5.25 5.63
N PRO A 217 -63.78 6.37 6.23
CA PRO A 217 -62.94 7.56 6.42
C PRO A 217 -61.66 7.28 7.21
N ALA A 218 -61.75 6.45 8.25
CA ALA A 218 -60.58 6.04 9.04
C ALA A 218 -59.63 5.15 8.25
N ALA A 219 -60.17 4.23 7.44
CA ALA A 219 -59.38 3.40 6.54
C ALA A 219 -58.69 4.23 5.44
N ILE A 220 -59.37 5.22 4.88
CA ILE A 220 -58.83 6.16 3.89
C ILE A 220 -57.70 6.99 4.50
N SER A 221 -57.90 7.57 5.69
CA SER A 221 -56.87 8.33 6.38
C SER A 221 -55.62 7.49 6.69
N LYS A 222 -55.81 6.23 7.11
CA LYS A 222 -54.69 5.29 7.32
C LYS A 222 -54.00 4.91 6.00
N LEU A 223 -54.73 4.86 4.89
CA LEU A 223 -54.17 4.62 3.56
C LEU A 223 -53.35 5.83 3.10
N GLU A 224 -53.86 7.05 3.30
CA GLU A 224 -53.15 8.30 3.00
C GLU A 224 -51.85 8.43 3.81
N GLU A 225 -51.87 8.08 5.10
CA GLU A 225 -50.67 8.11 5.93
C GLU A 225 -49.62 7.09 5.45
N ARG A 226 -50.07 5.89 5.02
CA ARG A 226 -49.18 4.90 4.39
C ARG A 226 -48.66 5.39 3.05
N LEU A 227 -49.48 6.07 2.26
CA LEU A 227 -49.12 6.59 0.96
C LEU A 227 -48.08 7.72 1.09
N GLN A 228 -48.23 8.61 2.08
CA GLN A 228 -47.22 9.63 2.39
C GLN A 228 -45.89 9.03 2.86
N LYS A 229 -45.91 7.98 3.69
CA LYS A 229 -44.68 7.26 4.10
C LYS A 229 -43.98 6.61 2.90
N VAL A 230 -44.75 6.04 1.96
CA VAL A 230 -44.21 5.46 0.74
C VAL A 230 -43.67 6.53 -0.21
N GLU A 231 -44.36 7.66 -0.38
CA GLU A 231 -43.87 8.80 -1.17
C GLU A 231 -42.58 9.39 -0.58
N ALA A 232 -42.50 9.56 0.74
CA ALA A 232 -41.29 10.04 1.40
C ALA A 232 -40.10 9.09 1.17
N ASN A 233 -40.33 7.78 1.30
CA ASN A 233 -39.31 6.76 1.04
C ASN A 233 -38.90 6.70 -0.45
N GLN A 234 -39.86 6.88 -1.37
CA GLN A 234 -39.56 6.95 -2.81
C GLN A 234 -38.79 8.20 -3.19
N ARG A 235 -39.07 9.35 -2.58
CA ARG A 235 -38.30 10.60 -2.79
C ARG A 235 -36.85 10.46 -2.37
N HIS A 236 -36.56 9.73 -1.28
CA HIS A 236 -35.19 9.40 -0.88
C HIS A 236 -34.51 8.37 -1.81
N GLN A 237 -35.26 7.44 -2.39
CA GLN A 237 -34.72 6.47 -3.37
C GLN A 237 -34.50 7.08 -4.76
N LEU A 238 -35.26 8.11 -5.13
CA LEU A 238 -35.20 8.81 -6.42
C LEU A 238 -34.25 10.01 -6.41
N ASP A 239 -33.26 10.03 -5.51
CA ASP A 239 -32.22 11.06 -5.51
C ASP A 239 -31.19 10.79 -6.64
N LEU A 240 -31.70 10.71 -7.87
CA LEU A 240 -30.97 10.56 -9.12
C LEU A 240 -29.94 11.67 -9.27
N ARG A 241 -30.21 12.85 -8.68
CA ARG A 241 -29.27 13.96 -8.63
C ARG A 241 -28.03 13.60 -7.80
N GLY A 242 -28.20 13.08 -6.59
CA GLY A 242 -27.07 12.62 -5.76
C GLY A 242 -26.29 11.47 -6.42
N PHE A 243 -27.00 10.55 -7.10
CA PHE A 243 -26.37 9.49 -7.88
C PHE A 243 -25.53 10.04 -9.04
N ILE A 244 -26.05 10.99 -9.81
CA ILE A 244 -25.34 11.63 -10.94
C ILE A 244 -24.14 12.45 -10.43
N GLU A 245 -24.28 13.16 -9.31
CA GLU A 245 -23.18 13.91 -8.69
C GLU A 245 -22.06 12.96 -8.23
N HIS A 246 -22.41 11.81 -7.64
CA HIS A 246 -21.44 10.78 -7.29
C HIS A 246 -20.76 10.19 -8.53
N LEU A 247 -21.51 9.92 -9.59
CA LEU A 247 -20.97 9.38 -10.84
C LEU A 247 -20.00 10.35 -11.52
N LEU A 248 -20.32 11.65 -11.50
CA LEU A 248 -19.43 12.73 -11.94
C LEU A 248 -18.18 12.85 -11.05
N ALA A 249 -18.30 12.63 -9.74
CA ALA A 249 -17.14 12.61 -8.84
C ALA A 249 -16.20 11.44 -9.18
N VAL A 250 -16.76 10.25 -9.37
CA VAL A 250 -16.01 9.05 -9.80
C VAL A 250 -15.32 9.28 -11.14
N GLU A 251 -16.00 9.90 -12.12
CA GLU A 251 -15.40 10.22 -13.41
C GLU A 251 -14.23 11.21 -13.30
N ARG A 252 -14.37 12.24 -12.45
CA ARG A 252 -13.27 13.19 -12.15
C ARG A 252 -12.09 12.49 -11.49
N ASP A 253 -12.36 11.55 -10.58
CA ASP A 253 -11.30 10.83 -9.89
C ASP A 253 -10.60 9.84 -10.80
N LEU A 254 -11.31 9.15 -11.70
CA LEU A 254 -10.70 8.33 -12.75
C LEU A 254 -9.76 9.16 -13.64
N LYS A 255 -10.19 10.36 -14.05
CA LYS A 255 -9.33 11.28 -14.83
C LYS A 255 -8.08 11.72 -14.08
N LYS A 256 -8.14 11.86 -12.75
CA LYS A 256 -6.95 12.15 -11.92
C LYS A 256 -6.05 10.94 -11.80
N GLU A 257 -6.63 9.75 -11.62
CA GLU A 257 -5.89 8.49 -11.58
C GLU A 257 -5.12 8.26 -12.89
N ASP A 258 -5.73 8.52 -14.04
CA ASP A 258 -5.08 8.39 -15.35
C ASP A 258 -3.87 9.33 -15.46
N LYS A 259 -4.00 10.60 -15.06
CA LYS A 259 -2.86 11.55 -15.03
C LYS A 259 -1.73 11.08 -14.12
N ILE A 260 -2.08 10.59 -12.93
CA ILE A 260 -1.10 10.05 -11.99
C ILE A 260 -0.42 8.80 -12.58
N MET A 261 -1.14 7.97 -13.33
CA MET A 261 -0.54 6.82 -14.01
C MET A 261 0.43 7.24 -15.11
N GLU A 262 0.12 8.30 -15.88
CA GLU A 262 1.05 8.86 -16.88
C GLU A 262 2.32 9.43 -16.22
N GLU A 263 2.18 10.19 -15.12
CA GLU A 263 3.32 10.71 -14.35
C GLU A 263 4.17 9.60 -13.75
N LEU A 264 3.52 8.54 -13.24
CA LEU A 264 4.20 7.35 -12.74
C LEU A 264 4.97 6.65 -13.85
N GLN A 265 4.38 6.53 -15.05
CA GLN A 265 5.03 5.92 -16.20
C GLN A 265 6.27 6.73 -16.60
N HIS A 266 6.12 8.05 -16.73
CA HIS A 266 7.24 8.93 -17.03
C HIS A 266 8.38 8.81 -16.00
N SER A 267 8.04 8.79 -14.71
CA SER A 267 9.04 8.64 -13.63
C SER A 267 9.71 7.27 -13.62
N LEU A 268 9.01 6.21 -14.04
CA LEU A 268 9.58 4.87 -14.17
C LEU A 268 10.55 4.80 -15.33
N ASP A 269 10.17 5.35 -16.49
CA ASP A 269 11.02 5.40 -17.68
C ASP A 269 12.31 6.20 -17.41
N GLU A 270 12.19 7.34 -16.71
CA GLU A 270 13.35 8.14 -16.28
C GLU A 270 14.26 7.36 -15.32
N ASN A 271 13.70 6.64 -14.35
CA ASN A 271 14.49 5.81 -13.44
C ASN A 271 15.21 4.66 -14.17
N GLU A 272 14.58 4.04 -15.16
CA GLU A 272 15.23 3.02 -15.99
C GLU A 272 16.38 3.61 -16.80
N CYS A 273 16.17 4.76 -17.45
CA CYS A 273 17.22 5.48 -18.19
C CYS A 273 18.40 5.86 -17.29
N LEU A 274 18.12 6.38 -16.09
CA LEU A 274 19.16 6.73 -15.12
C LEU A 274 19.91 5.49 -14.63
N ARG A 275 19.22 4.38 -14.38
CA ARG A 275 19.85 3.11 -14.01
C ARG A 275 20.78 2.58 -15.09
N GLU A 276 20.34 2.61 -16.35
CA GLU A 276 21.19 2.21 -17.47
C GLU A 276 22.43 3.09 -17.61
N SER A 277 22.29 4.41 -17.42
CA SER A 277 23.43 5.34 -17.44
C SER A 277 24.41 5.04 -16.31
N MET A 278 23.90 4.85 -15.09
CA MET A 278 24.71 4.48 -13.92
C MET A 278 25.45 3.16 -14.13
N GLU A 279 24.82 2.17 -14.76
CA GLU A 279 25.46 0.89 -15.07
C GLU A 279 26.56 1.03 -16.13
N LYS A 280 26.31 1.82 -17.19
CA LYS A 280 27.31 2.14 -18.21
C LYS A 280 28.53 2.84 -17.60
N ASP A 281 28.32 3.81 -16.72
CA ASP A 281 29.40 4.54 -16.06
C ASP A 281 30.14 3.66 -15.05
N ARG A 282 29.43 2.79 -14.31
CA ARG A 282 30.06 1.80 -13.43
C ARG A 282 30.97 0.84 -14.21
N LEU A 283 30.52 0.37 -15.39
CA LEU A 283 31.33 -0.48 -16.25
C LEU A 283 32.55 0.26 -16.81
N ARG A 284 32.41 1.53 -17.19
CA ARG A 284 33.53 2.37 -17.65
C ARG A 284 34.56 2.59 -16.54
N LEU A 285 34.10 2.90 -15.32
CA LEU A 285 34.98 3.08 -14.17
C LEU A 285 35.70 1.78 -13.82
N LYS A 286 35.00 0.65 -13.83
CA LYS A 286 35.60 -0.66 -13.56
C LYS A 286 36.71 -1.00 -14.56
N LYS A 287 36.50 -0.71 -15.86
CA LYS A 287 37.55 -0.90 -16.88
C LYS A 287 38.77 -0.02 -16.61
N ARG A 288 38.57 1.25 -16.26
CA ARG A 288 39.67 2.16 -15.91
C ARG A 288 40.39 1.71 -14.64
N GLU A 289 39.66 1.20 -13.65
CA GLU A 289 40.24 0.65 -12.42
C GLU A 289 41.09 -0.59 -12.71
N GLU A 290 40.61 -1.51 -13.56
CA GLU A 290 41.36 -2.68 -14.01
C GLU A 290 42.63 -2.29 -14.81
N GLU A 291 42.55 -1.27 -15.68
CA GLU A 291 43.69 -0.72 -16.41
C GLU A 291 44.73 -0.10 -15.46
N LEU A 292 44.29 0.73 -14.51
CA LEU A 292 45.19 1.32 -13.50
C LEU A 292 45.84 0.23 -12.64
N ALA A 293 45.07 -0.76 -12.19
CA ALA A 293 45.59 -1.88 -11.41
C ALA A 293 46.65 -2.68 -12.19
N ALA A 294 46.45 -2.89 -13.49
CA ALA A 294 47.44 -3.54 -14.35
C ALA A 294 48.73 -2.73 -14.46
N VAL A 295 48.63 -1.41 -14.61
CA VAL A 295 49.79 -0.49 -14.67
C VAL A 295 50.54 -0.49 -13.35
N TYR A 296 49.84 -0.40 -12.21
CA TYR A 296 50.46 -0.47 -10.89
C TYR A 296 51.17 -1.81 -10.67
N LYS A 297 50.59 -2.92 -11.13
CA LYS A 297 51.23 -4.24 -11.04
C LYS A 297 52.49 -4.31 -11.89
N MET A 298 52.46 -3.79 -13.11
CA MET A 298 53.63 -3.69 -14.00
C MET A 298 54.73 -2.84 -13.35
N LEU A 299 54.38 -1.65 -12.86
CA LEU A 299 55.31 -0.74 -12.18
C LEU A 299 55.94 -1.41 -10.96
N ASN A 300 55.14 -2.08 -10.14
CA ASN A 300 55.63 -2.77 -8.94
C ASN A 300 56.55 -3.95 -9.30
N SER A 301 56.27 -4.69 -10.39
CA SER A 301 57.18 -5.72 -10.89
C SER A 301 58.51 -5.11 -11.31
N MET A 302 58.47 -4.06 -12.15
CA MET A 302 59.68 -3.39 -12.62
C MET A 302 60.50 -2.79 -11.47
N LEU A 303 59.84 -2.19 -10.48
CA LEU A 303 60.49 -1.67 -9.28
C LEU A 303 61.13 -2.78 -8.46
N ASN A 304 60.45 -3.91 -8.27
CA ASN A 304 61.01 -5.05 -7.56
C ASN A 304 62.22 -5.64 -8.28
N ASP A 305 62.17 -5.74 -9.61
CA ASP A 305 63.29 -6.19 -10.43
C ASP A 305 64.47 -5.21 -10.33
N PHE A 306 64.20 -3.90 -10.35
CA PHE A 306 65.21 -2.87 -10.11
C PHE A 306 65.83 -2.98 -8.72
N MET A 307 65.03 -3.18 -7.67
CA MET A 307 65.52 -3.31 -6.30
C MET A 307 66.45 -4.52 -6.11
N ARG A 308 66.23 -5.60 -6.89
CA ARG A 308 67.03 -6.83 -6.89
C ARG A 308 68.38 -6.70 -7.62
N LEU A 309 68.57 -5.69 -8.47
CA LEU A 309 69.85 -5.47 -9.18
C LEU A 309 70.98 -5.02 -8.22
N GLU A 310 72.24 -5.29 -8.57
CA GLU A 310 73.42 -4.78 -7.85
C GLU A 310 73.71 -3.30 -8.20
N SER A 311 74.44 -2.58 -7.35
CA SER A 311 74.59 -1.10 -7.41
C SER A 311 75.12 -0.55 -8.74
N VAL A 312 76.01 -1.27 -9.42
CA VAL A 312 76.57 -0.87 -10.72
C VAL A 312 75.59 -1.16 -11.86
N SER A 313 74.88 -2.29 -11.81
CA SER A 313 73.82 -2.64 -12.76
C SER A 313 72.61 -1.73 -12.64
N LYS A 314 72.29 -1.26 -11.43
CA LYS A 314 71.24 -0.26 -11.16
C LYS A 314 71.50 1.07 -11.88
N LEU A 315 72.74 1.53 -11.93
CA LEU A 315 73.09 2.80 -12.60
C LEU A 315 72.98 2.70 -14.14
N ALA A 316 73.39 1.57 -14.72
CA ALA A 316 73.22 1.33 -16.16
C ALA A 316 71.76 1.07 -16.55
N SER A 317 71.00 0.36 -15.71
CA SER A 317 69.59 0.07 -15.98
C SER A 317 68.65 1.23 -15.67
N LEU A 318 69.09 2.28 -14.95
CA LEU A 318 68.25 3.45 -14.66
C LEU A 318 67.92 4.23 -15.94
N GLY A 319 68.86 4.29 -16.89
CA GLY A 319 68.63 4.91 -18.20
C GLY A 319 67.61 4.14 -19.04
N ASP A 320 67.71 2.81 -19.07
CA ASP A 320 66.74 1.94 -19.76
C ASP A 320 65.38 1.93 -19.03
N PHE A 321 65.37 2.00 -17.69
CA PHE A 321 64.17 2.11 -16.86
C PHE A 321 63.44 3.43 -17.06
N MET A 322 64.15 4.55 -17.10
CA MET A 322 63.59 5.87 -17.41
C MET A 322 63.01 5.90 -18.82
N HIS A 323 63.72 5.36 -19.81
CA HIS A 323 63.23 5.35 -21.19
C HIS A 323 61.99 4.47 -21.35
N ARG A 324 61.94 3.31 -20.66
CA ARG A 324 60.75 2.45 -20.63
C ARG A 324 59.58 3.09 -19.87
N LEU A 325 59.82 3.77 -18.76
CA LEU A 325 58.81 4.52 -18.03
C LEU A 325 58.24 5.68 -18.86
N GLU A 326 59.10 6.43 -19.55
CA GLU A 326 58.75 7.53 -20.45
C GLU A 326 57.95 7.05 -21.67
N ILE A 327 58.24 5.85 -22.18
CA ILE A 327 57.42 5.22 -23.24
C ILE A 327 56.07 4.71 -22.68
N THR A 328 56.02 4.31 -21.40
CA THR A 328 54.80 3.78 -20.77
C THR A 328 53.90 4.87 -20.19
N VAL A 329 54.46 6.05 -19.90
CA VAL A 329 53.77 7.23 -19.36
C VAL A 329 54.08 8.39 -20.30
N ASP A 330 53.17 8.66 -21.26
CA ASP A 330 53.28 9.85 -22.10
C ASP A 330 53.23 11.12 -21.23
N GLN A 331 53.71 12.25 -21.74
CA GLN A 331 54.02 13.52 -21.06
C GLN A 331 52.84 14.16 -20.27
N PHE A 332 51.66 13.56 -20.33
CA PHE A 332 50.43 13.97 -19.63
C PHE A 332 49.86 12.89 -18.69
N GLY A 333 50.61 11.85 -18.34
CA GLY A 333 50.18 10.82 -17.39
C GLY A 333 49.16 9.82 -17.95
N SER A 334 48.94 9.78 -19.28
CA SER A 334 48.11 8.78 -19.94
C SER A 334 48.94 7.59 -20.42
N VAL A 335 48.53 6.38 -20.02
CA VAL A 335 49.21 5.13 -20.38
C VAL A 335 48.73 4.67 -21.75
N LEU A 336 49.56 4.87 -22.78
CA LEU A 336 49.26 4.45 -24.15
C LEU A 336 49.72 2.99 -24.38
N LYS A 337 48.73 2.09 -24.43
CA LYS A 337 48.74 0.75 -25.07
C LYS A 337 49.94 -0.16 -24.76
N SER A 338 49.65 -1.25 -24.01
CA SER A 338 50.50 -2.44 -24.02
C SER A 338 50.51 -3.09 -25.41
N LYS A 339 51.65 -3.06 -26.10
CA LYS A 339 51.87 -3.92 -27.27
C LYS A 339 51.94 -5.36 -26.77
N LYS A 340 51.02 -6.22 -27.23
CA LYS A 340 51.17 -7.68 -27.09
C LYS A 340 52.54 -8.06 -27.67
N VAL A 341 53.40 -8.61 -26.83
CA VAL A 341 54.63 -9.27 -27.28
C VAL A 341 54.20 -10.50 -28.07
N SER A 342 54.30 -10.43 -29.39
CA SER A 342 54.21 -11.58 -30.28
C SER A 342 55.48 -12.39 -30.07
N TYR A 343 55.36 -13.59 -29.51
CA TYR A 343 56.39 -14.62 -29.69
C TYR A 343 56.32 -15.07 -31.14
N GLY A 344 57.41 -14.89 -31.88
CA GLY A 344 57.64 -15.49 -33.19
C GLY A 344 59.00 -16.18 -33.15
N ASP A 345 58.99 -17.46 -33.51
CA ASP A 345 60.05 -18.43 -33.84
C ASP A 345 61.52 -18.15 -33.48
#